data_AF-A0A5J4RFI2-F1
#
_entry.id   AF-A0A5J4RFI2-F1
#
_cell.length_a   1.000
_cell.length_b   1.000
_cell.length_c   1.000
_cell.angle_alpha   90.00
_cell.angle_beta   90.00
_cell.angle_gamma   90.00
#
_symmetry.space_group_name_H-M   'P 1'
#
loop_
_entity.id
_entity.type
_entity.pdbx_description
1 polymer ?
#
loop_
_entity_poly.entity_id
_entity_poly.type
_entity_poly.pdbx_seq_one_letter_code
_entity_poly.pdbx_strand_id
1 'polypeptide(L)' 'MIRHIDKRKGKCEVFVAPFDVRLPKSKDATDNDKIYTVVQPDICIVCDPAKLDKRGCLGA' A
#
# COMPACT_ATOMS: atom_id res chain seq x y z
N MET A 1 -2.62 15.77 -7.75
CA MET A 1 -1.81 14.57 -7.41
C MET A 1 -1.51 13.73 -8.66
N ILE A 2 -2.52 13.19 -9.35
CA ILE A 2 -2.37 12.36 -10.56
C ILE A 2 -1.51 13.05 -11.63
N ARG A 3 -1.84 14.30 -11.97
CA ARG A 3 -1.05 15.13 -12.91
C ARG A 3 0.42 15.33 -12.53
N HIS A 4 0.79 15.17 -11.26
CA HIS A 4 2.18 15.29 -10.81
C HIS A 4 2.95 13.98 -11.01
N ILE A 5 2.28 12.83 -10.81
CA ILE A 5 2.86 11.49 -11.00
C ILE A 5 3.14 11.25 -12.49
N ASP A 6 2.17 11.56 -13.36
CA ASP A 6 2.30 11.41 -14.81
C ASP A 6 3.44 12.28 -15.38
N LYS A 7 3.53 13.54 -14.92
CA LYS A 7 4.59 14.47 -15.33
C LYS A 7 5.98 13.99 -14.97
N ARG A 8 6.12 13.17 -13.92
CA ARG A 8 7.40 12.57 -13.51
C ARG A 8 7.62 11.17 -14.06
N LYS A 9 6.75 10.68 -14.96
CA LYS A 9 6.76 9.31 -15.51
C LYS A 9 6.74 8.22 -14.42
N GLY A 10 6.16 8.51 -13.25
CA GLY A 10 6.01 7.51 -12.19
C GLY A 10 4.89 6.53 -12.54
N LYS A 11 5.12 5.23 -12.31
CA LYS A 11 4.10 4.18 -12.44
C LYS A 11 3.46 3.89 -11.09
N CYS A 12 2.80 4.89 -10.51
CA CYS A 12 2.15 4.75 -9.20
C CYS A 12 0.64 4.95 -9.32
N GLU A 13 -0.10 4.21 -8.51
CA GLU A 13 -1.55 4.29 -8.40
C GLU A 13 -1.93 5.03 -7.11
N VAL A 14 -2.98 5.85 -7.19
CA VAL A 14 -3.49 6.63 -6.05
C VAL A 14 -4.78 5.98 -5.56
N PHE A 15 -4.83 5.67 -4.27
CA PHE A 15 -5.99 5.11 -3.59
C PHE A 15 -6.52 6.13 -2.58
N VAL A 16 -7.84 6.26 -2.49
CA VAL A 16 -8.54 7.11 -1.51
C VAL A 16 -9.28 6.19 -0.54
N ALA A 17 -9.45 6.63 0.71
CA ALA A 17 -10.24 5.90 1.69
C ALA A 17 -11.63 5.51 1.15
N PRO A 18 -12.16 4.32 1.49
CA PRO A 18 -11.53 3.31 2.35
C PRO A 18 -10.45 2.50 1.60
N PHE A 19 -9.25 2.42 2.18
CA PHE A 19 -8.16 1.61 1.65
C PHE A 19 -7.27 1.08 2.80
N ASP A 20 -7.15 -0.23 2.92
CA ASP A 20 -6.39 -0.84 4.00
C ASP A 20 -4.91 -0.94 3.65
N VAL A 21 -4.06 -0.40 4.52
CA VAL A 21 -2.60 -0.61 4.48
C VAL A 21 -2.22 -1.48 5.68
N ARG A 22 -1.69 -2.67 5.40
CA ARG A 22 -1.26 -3.66 6.39
C ARG A 22 0.24 -3.56 6.59
N LEU A 23 0.67 -3.33 7.84
CA LEU A 23 2.08 -3.17 8.20
C LEU A 23 2.55 -4.42 8.97
N PRO A 24 3.52 -5.18 8.44
CA PRO A 24 4.10 -6.33 9.14
C PRO A 24 5.00 -5.86 10.29
N LYS A 25 5.05 -6.62 11.38
CA LYS A 25 5.94 -6.32 12.53
C LYS A 25 7.43 -6.50 12.22
N SER A 26 7.78 -7.36 11.26
CA SER A 26 9.16 -7.60 10.83
C SER A 26 9.21 -7.93 9.34
N LYS A 27 10.39 -7.81 8.72
CA LYS A 27 10.60 -8.12 7.28
C LYS A 27 10.42 -9.60 6.95
N ASP A 28 10.62 -10.46 7.95
CA ASP A 28 10.52 -11.92 7.81
C ASP A 28 9.13 -12.45 8.21
N ALA A 29 8.20 -11.56 8.56
CA ALA A 29 6.84 -11.94 8.91
C ALA A 29 6.14 -12.57 7.69
N THR A 30 6.03 -13.89 7.71
CA THR A 30 5.27 -14.64 6.70
C THR A 30 3.77 -14.46 6.92
N ASP A 31 2.96 -14.79 5.92
CA ASP A 31 1.48 -14.71 5.99
C ASP A 31 0.85 -15.53 7.15
N ASN A 32 1.66 -16.42 7.76
CA ASN A 32 1.30 -17.24 8.91
C ASN A 32 1.54 -16.52 10.26
N ASP A 33 2.47 -15.57 10.33
CA ASP A 33 2.73 -14.73 11.50
C ASP A 33 1.82 -13.50 11.45
N LYS A 34 0.52 -13.74 11.67
CA LYS A 34 -0.55 -12.73 11.55
C LYS A 34 -0.56 -11.74 12.71
N ILE A 35 0.48 -10.91 12.84
CA ILE A 35 0.33 -9.64 13.54
C ILE A 35 0.69 -8.50 12.58
N TYR A 36 -0.37 -8.00 11.93
CA TYR A 36 -0.33 -6.81 11.09
C TYR A 36 -1.04 -5.67 11.82
N THR A 37 -0.41 -4.49 11.86
CA THR A 37 -1.13 -3.26 12.17
C THR A 37 -1.85 -2.82 10.90
N VAL A 38 -3.15 -2.57 10.97
CA VAL A 38 -3.94 -2.07 9.83
C VAL A 38 -4.22 -0.59 10.03
N VAL A 39 -3.94 0.21 9.01
CA VAL A 39 -4.28 1.63 8.96
C VAL A 39 -5.09 1.93 7.71
N GLN A 40 -5.98 2.92 7.80
CA GLN A 40 -6.80 3.40 6.67
C GLN A 40 -6.47 4.88 6.43
N PRO A 41 -5.47 5.18 5.58
CA PRO A 41 -5.15 6.55 5.25
C PRO A 41 -6.25 7.16 4.37
N ASP A 42 -6.43 8.49 4.47
CA ASP A 42 -7.32 9.23 3.58
C ASP A 42 -6.88 9.09 2.11
N ILE A 43 -5.55 9.09 1.88
CA ILE A 43 -4.93 8.92 0.56
C ILE A 43 -3.66 8.07 0.69
N CYS A 44 -3.49 7.10 -0.20
CA CYS A 44 -2.28 6.28 -0.36
C CYS A 44 -1.77 6.33 -1.81
N ILE A 45 -0.45 6.29 -2.00
CA ILE A 45 0.17 6.16 -3.32
C ILE A 45 1.01 4.89 -3.31
N VAL A 46 0.71 3.96 -4.21
CA VAL A 46 1.43 2.68 -4.34
C VAL A 46 2.13 2.63 -5.68
N CYS A 47 3.45 2.55 -5.66
CA CYS A 47 4.28 2.49 -6.87
C CYS A 47 4.74 1.07 -7.24
N ASP A 48 4.59 0.13 -6.31
CA ASP A 48 4.93 -1.28 -6.51
C ASP A 48 3.64 -2.11 -6.53
N PRO A 49 3.19 -2.59 -7.70
CA PRO A 49 1.96 -3.36 -7.80
C PRO A 49 2.06 -4.72 -7.11
N ALA A 50 3.27 -5.24 -6.83
CA ALA A 50 3.44 -6.49 -6.10
C ALA A 50 3.00 -6.38 -4.62
N LYS A 51 2.88 -5.15 -4.10
CA LYS A 51 2.37 -4.87 -2.75
C LYS A 51 0.86 -4.83 -2.67
N LEU A 52 0.16 -4.86 -3.81
CA LEU A 52 -1.30 -4.82 -3.86
C LEU A 52 -1.89 -6.22 -3.90
N ASP A 53 -2.89 -6.47 -3.07
CA ASP A 53 -3.72 -7.67 -3.14
C ASP A 53 -5.19 -7.33 -2.89
N LYS A 54 -6.04 -8.38 -2.86
CA LYS A 54 -7.48 -8.22 -2.65
C LYS A 54 -7.85 -7.60 -1.30
N ARG A 55 -6.92 -7.52 -0.35
CA ARG A 55 -7.09 -7.00 1.01
C ARG A 55 -6.49 -5.60 1.16
N GLY A 56 -6.05 -4.95 0.08
CA GLY A 56 -5.44 -3.62 0.10
C GLY A 56 -3.95 -3.65 -0.23
N CYS A 57 -3.15 -2.91 0.53
CA CYS A 57 -1.70 -2.82 0.33
C CYS A 57 -0.92 -3.45 1.50
N LEU A 58 0.12 -4.21 1.18
CA LEU A 58 1.19 -4.57 2.12
C LEU A 58 2.18 -3.39 2.19
N GLY A 59 2.15 -2.64 3.29
CA GLY A 59 3.09 -1.56 3.56
C GLY A 59 4.37 -2.08 4.22
N ALA A 60 5.48 -1.35 4.01
CA ALA A 60 6.89 -1.73 4.25
C ALA A 60 7.53 -2.48 3.07
#